data_AF-A0A378JNS5-F1
#
_entry.id   AF-A0A378JNS5-F1
#
_cell.length_a   1.000
_cell.length_b   1.000
_cell.length_c   1.000
_cell.angle_alpha   90.00
_cell.angle_beta   90.00
_cell.angle_gamma   90.00
#
_symmetry.space_group_name_H-M   'P 1'
#
loop_
_entity.id
_entity.type
_entity.pdbx_description
1 polymer ?
#
loop_
_entity_poly.entity_id
_entity_poly.type
_entity_poly.pdbx_seq_one_letter_code
_entity_poly.pdbx_strand_id
1 'polypeptide(L)' 'MDDTSGYKAVYITLRISKEENELLSISAERSGRNKNQEAKIRLRHSLGEFRTISERYCLLK' A
#
# COMPACT_ATOMS: atom_id res chain seq x y z
N MET A 1 16.71 -4.62 -17.35
CA MET A 1 15.29 -4.63 -17.71
C MET A 1 14.84 -3.20 -17.65
N ASP A 2 14.44 -2.69 -18.81
CA ASP A 2 14.22 -1.29 -19.12
C ASP A 2 12.92 -0.77 -18.49
N ASP A 3 13.01 0.29 -17.71
CA ASP A 3 11.93 0.89 -16.92
C ASP A 3 11.36 2.06 -17.73
N THR A 4 10.54 1.76 -18.74
CA THR A 4 9.87 2.73 -19.62
C THR A 4 8.58 3.30 -19.02
N SER A 5 8.44 3.27 -17.70
CA SER A 5 7.35 3.97 -17.02
C SER A 5 7.86 5.37 -16.62
N GLY A 6 7.26 6.43 -17.15
CA GLY A 6 7.68 7.82 -16.89
C GLY A 6 7.51 8.30 -15.43
N TYR A 7 7.27 7.38 -14.49
CA TYR A 7 6.99 7.67 -13.10
C TYR A 7 8.28 7.58 -12.28
N LYS A 8 8.68 8.71 -11.70
CA LYS A 8 9.85 8.78 -10.82
C LYS A 8 9.48 8.31 -9.41
N ALA A 9 10.45 7.69 -8.72
CA ALA A 9 10.31 7.42 -7.29
C ALA A 9 10.16 8.74 -6.52
N VAL A 10 9.18 8.78 -5.61
CA VAL A 10 8.92 9.95 -4.76
C VAL A 10 8.85 9.55 -3.30
N TYR A 11 9.20 10.48 -2.41
CA TYR A 11 8.97 10.33 -0.98
C TYR A 11 7.61 10.94 -0.62
N ILE A 12 6.78 10.16 0.07
CA ILE A 12 5.48 10.61 0.54
C ILE A 12 5.52 10.58 2.06
N THR A 13 5.26 11.73 2.68
CA THR A 13 5.05 11.85 4.13
C THR A 13 3.57 11.95 4.39
N LEU A 14 3.06 11.07 5.24
CA LEU A 14 1.65 10.98 5.59
C LEU A 14 1.50 10.86 7.10
N ARG A 15 0.49 11.53 7.64
CA ARG A 15 0.08 11.40 9.03
C ARG A 15 -1.06 10.38 9.09
N ILE A 16 -0.89 9.34 9.90
CA ILE A 16 -1.92 8.33 10.16
C ILE A 16 -2.54 8.53 11.53
N SER A 17 -3.75 8.01 11.72
CA SER A 17 -4.45 7.99 12.99
C SER A 17 -3.73 7.08 14.01
N LYS A 18 -4.16 7.18 15.27
CA LYS A 18 -3.64 6.31 16.33
C LYS A 18 -3.98 4.85 16.04
N GLU A 19 -5.22 4.58 15.65
CA GLU A 19 -5.72 3.24 15.34
C GLU A 19 -4.96 2.63 14.15
N GLU A 20 -4.73 3.41 13.10
CA GLU A 20 -3.98 2.95 11.93
C GLU A 20 -2.52 2.58 12.28
N ASN A 21 -1.86 3.39 13.13
CA ASN A 21 -0.51 3.10 13.58
C ASN A 21 -0.47 1.84 14.48
N GLU A 22 -1.48 1.63 15.32
CA GLU A 22 -1.59 0.42 16.13
C GLU A 22 -1.70 -0.83 15.25
N LEU A 23 -2.63 -0.83 14.29
CA LEU A 23 -2.79 -1.93 13.33
C LEU A 23 -1.52 -2.19 12.53
N LEU A 24 -0.82 -1.13 12.09
CA LEU A 24 0.46 -1.26 11.39
C LEU A 24 1.55 -1.85 12.29
N SER A 25 1.57 -1.50 13.58
CA SER A 25 2.53 -2.02 14.56
C SER A 25 2.38 -3.52 14.76
N ILE A 26 1.15 -3.97 15.06
CA ILE A 26 0.83 -5.39 15.25
C ILE A 26 1.19 -6.20 14.00
N SER A 27 0.90 -5.62 12.83
CA SER A 27 1.19 -6.27 11.55
C SER A 27 2.67 -6.43 11.27
N ALA A 28 3.46 -5.39 11.58
CA ALA A 28 4.91 -5.40 11.42
C ALA A 28 5.57 -6.42 12.38
N GLU A 29 5.08 -6.49 13.62
CA GLU A 29 5.51 -7.48 14.61
C GLU A 29 5.25 -8.92 14.12
N ARG A 30 4.02 -9.20 13.68
CA ARG A 30 3.63 -10.53 13.15
C ARG A 30 4.47 -10.96 11.94
N SER A 31 4.87 -10.01 11.09
CA SER A 31 5.67 -10.30 9.90
C SER A 31 7.18 -10.31 10.15
N GLY A 32 7.63 -9.96 11.37
CA GLY A 32 9.05 -9.80 11.71
C GLY A 32 9.74 -8.67 10.94
N ARG A 33 8.97 -7.67 10.47
CA ARG A 33 9.47 -6.55 9.66
C ARG A 33 9.39 -5.26 10.44
N ASN A 34 10.14 -4.24 9.99
CA ASN A 34 9.93 -2.90 10.51
C ASN A 34 8.67 -2.26 9.91
N LYS A 35 8.13 -1.25 10.60
CA LYS A 35 6.90 -0.56 10.18
C LYS A 35 6.97 0.02 8.76
N ASN A 36 8.12 0.56 8.35
CA ASN A 36 8.29 1.14 7.02
C ASN A 36 8.18 0.09 5.91
N GLN A 37 8.75 -1.10 6.13
CA GLN A 37 8.64 -2.21 5.19
C GLN A 37 7.19 -2.72 5.10
N GLU A 38 6.55 -2.92 6.25
CA GLU A 38 5.15 -3.38 6.31
C GLU A 38 4.21 -2.37 5.64
N ALA A 39 4.39 -1.07 5.88
CA ALA A 39 3.62 0.00 5.25
C ALA A 39 3.77 0.02 3.72
N LYS A 40 5.01 -0.12 3.21
CA LYS A 40 5.27 -0.18 1.77
C LYS A 40 4.61 -1.40 1.12
N ILE A 41 4.67 -2.56 1.76
CA ILE A 41 4.05 -3.80 1.26
C ILE A 41 2.53 -3.63 1.21
N ARG A 42 1.92 -3.12 2.29
CA ARG A 42 0.47 -2.90 2.37
C ARG A 42 -0.01 -1.87 1.37
N LEU A 43 0.72 -0.77 1.21
CA LEU A 43 0.42 0.25 0.20
C LEU A 43 0.49 -0.36 -1.21
N ARG A 44 1.54 -1.13 -1.52
CA ARG A 44 1.67 -1.81 -2.82
C ARG A 44 0.54 -2.80 -3.06
N HIS A 45 0.22 -3.63 -2.06
CA HIS A 45 -0.85 -4.61 -2.14
C HIS A 45 -2.19 -3.94 -2.41
N SER A 46 -2.53 -2.95 -1.58
CA SER A 46 -3.74 -2.14 -1.71
C SER A 46 -3.83 -1.48 -3.09
N LEU A 47 -2.79 -0.76 -3.53
CA LEU A 47 -2.78 -0.12 -4.86
C LEU A 47 -2.84 -1.14 -6.01
N GLY A 48 -2.26 -2.33 -5.84
CA GLY A 48 -2.32 -3.42 -6.81
C GLY A 48 -3.70 -4.05 -6.93
N GLU A 49 -4.34 -4.36 -5.80
CA GLU A 49 -5.72 -4.86 -5.73
C GLU A 49 -6.72 -3.83 -6.24
N PHE A 50 -6.48 -2.54 -5.98
CA PHE A 50 -7.38 -1.46 -6.40
C PHE A 50 -7.12 -0.96 -7.83
N ARG A 51 -6.06 -1.41 -8.50
CA ARG A 51 -5.87 -1.15 -9.94
C ARG A 51 -6.99 -1.77 -10.78
N THR A 52 -7.61 -2.84 -10.31
CA THR A 52 -8.80 -3.47 -10.91
C THR A 52 -10.12 -2.89 -10.38
N ILE A 53 -10.17 -1.71 -9.74
CA ILE A 53 -11.46 -1.00 -9.54
C ILE A 53 -12.06 -0.53 -10.88
N SER A 54 -11.46 -0.80 -12.05
CA SER A 54 -12.25 -0.80 -13.29
C SER A 54 -13.24 -1.98 -13.36
N GLU A 55 -13.05 -3.08 -12.62
CA GLU A 55 -13.93 -4.26 -12.60
C GLU A 55 -14.98 -4.19 -11.49
N ARG A 56 -14.70 -3.56 -10.34
CA ARG A 56 -15.70 -3.49 -9.24
C ARG A 56 -16.90 -2.60 -9.56
N TYR A 57 -16.77 -1.68 -10.50
CA TYR A 57 -17.90 -0.91 -11.05
C TYR A 57 -18.54 -1.54 -12.28
N CYS A 58 -18.05 -2.67 -12.78
CA CYS A 58 -18.61 -3.35 -13.96
C CYS A 58 -19.59 -4.49 -13.61
N LEU A 59 -19.76 -4.84 -12.34
CA LEU A 59 -20.73 -5.86 -11.86
C LEU A 59 -21.96 -5.24 -11.15
N LEU A 60 -22.22 -3.94 -11.36
CA LEU A 60 -23.45 -3.26 -10.93
C LEU A 60 -24.31 -2.80 -12.12
N LYS A 61 -24.26 -3.53 -13.25
CA LYS A 61 -25.22 -3.38 -14.34
C LYS A 61 -26.11 -4.61 -14.45
#